data_AF-A0AAN0R357-F1
#
_entry.id   AF-A0AAN0R357-F1
#
_cell.length_a   1.000
_cell.length_b   1.000
_cell.length_c   1.000
_cell.angle_alpha   90.00
_cell.angle_beta   90.00
_cell.angle_gamma   90.00
#
_symmetry.space_group_name_H-M   'P 1'
#
loop_
_entity.id
_entity.type
_entity.pdbx_description
1 polymer ?
#
loop_
_entity_poly.entity_id
_entity_poly.type
_entity_poly.pdbx_seq_one_letter_code
_entity_poly.pdbx_strand_id
1 'polypeptide(L)'
;MSAIHDQAMHYIYKQVLERVLGNMSQAQRASLQLLVQRLLVAAGGVEYMGALRLLVVQGNDRGSARLLTLLRAAQLTIALRAPETFRLRVLVVCLPALGNHKLESHERLFNTLFMHDDVRVQLQMIEGGEVVPFSRRPTPKAERWTLARNALLLFGHMIDARPEALLGSRMHLELADALRQALAGQQGGDVVLTAMPARQRRRYLSWARRTLRRAGEQGLRGMPQCLAEVLDGLGALHAVAGTALDPARDPELPASEPAMLRVIAVDDLCVSQPGSDPLDELLGCRFESNLDGKPLGAFLDPLAITHLHEMRAQCIDPDTPRLSLRLANASSLLRPYEAVQARFAKTYGISQAQLTCALFSPFAHRGRDLERYLQCRQPDMLVALPYLHRALQGKPCPEPVKDWLVNTSGLTLAQMRAIYEGRIPPSARQILTSLARRDVQLRLLRRQPHSTPAPCKASP
;
A
#
# COMPACT_ATOMS: atom_id res chain seq x y z
N MET A 1 19.40 31.44 -14.76
CA MET A 1 18.29 32.11 -14.05
C MET A 1 18.71 33.55 -13.83
N SER A 2 17.81 34.54 -13.95
CA SER A 2 18.17 35.95 -13.76
C SER A 2 18.27 36.28 -12.26
N ALA A 3 19.13 37.22 -11.86
CA ALA A 3 19.26 37.63 -10.46
C ALA A 3 17.93 38.07 -9.82
N ILE A 4 17.02 38.60 -10.64
CA ILE A 4 15.65 38.98 -10.24
C ILE A 4 14.81 37.75 -9.88
N HIS A 5 14.93 36.65 -10.63
CA HIS A 5 14.23 35.40 -10.32
C HIS A 5 14.73 34.82 -8.99
N ASP A 6 16.04 34.79 -8.77
CA ASP A 6 16.61 34.23 -7.54
C ASP A 6 16.20 35.05 -6.31
N GLN A 7 16.17 36.39 -6.44
CA GLN A 7 15.70 37.28 -5.37
C GLN A 7 14.20 37.10 -5.07
N ALA A 8 13.37 36.95 -6.11
CA ALA A 8 11.95 36.68 -5.94
C ALA A 8 11.70 35.33 -5.25
N MET A 9 12.42 34.28 -5.64
CA MET A 9 12.32 32.96 -5.02
C MET A 9 12.74 33.00 -3.56
N HIS A 10 13.82 33.72 -3.21
CA HIS A 10 14.24 33.91 -1.83
C HIS A 10 13.17 34.57 -0.96
N TYR A 11 12.47 35.57 -1.50
CA TYR A 11 11.36 36.23 -0.81
C TYR A 11 10.19 35.27 -0.57
N ILE A 12 9.81 34.47 -1.57
CA ILE A 12 8.75 33.46 -1.43
C ILE A 12 9.13 32.42 -0.38
N TYR A 13 10.38 31.94 -0.38
CA TYR A 13 10.87 30.99 0.62
C TYR A 13 10.77 31.54 2.04
N LYS A 14 11.11 32.83 2.24
CA LYS A 14 10.99 33.48 3.54
C LYS A 14 9.52 33.57 3.99
N GLN A 15 8.61 33.97 3.10
CA GLN A 15 7.17 34.01 3.40
C GLN A 15 6.60 32.63 3.77
N VAL A 16 6.99 31.58 3.04
CA VAL A 16 6.57 30.20 3.33
C VAL A 16 7.07 29.78 4.71
N LEU A 17 8.33 30.06 5.04
CA LEU A 17 8.90 29.75 6.35
C LEU A 17 8.18 30.52 7.47
N GLU A 18 7.96 31.82 7.32
CA GLU A 18 7.23 32.66 8.29
C GLU A 18 5.81 32.14 8.53
N ARG A 19 5.09 31.75 7.47
CA ARG A 19 3.76 31.16 7.56
C ARG A 19 3.78 29.84 8.33
N VAL A 20 4.70 28.94 7.99
CA VAL A 20 4.82 27.64 8.68
C VAL A 20 5.17 27.84 10.15
N LEU A 21 6.15 28.71 10.47
CA LEU A 21 6.54 28.99 11.85
C LEU A 21 5.42 29.68 12.65
N GLY A 22 4.64 30.55 12.01
CA GLY A 22 3.48 31.23 12.61
C GLY A 22 2.41 30.27 13.10
N ASN A 23 2.21 29.15 12.39
CA ASN A 23 1.27 28.10 12.75
C ASN A 23 1.87 26.98 13.63
N MET A 24 3.17 27.03 13.94
CA MET A 24 3.81 26.06 14.83
C MET A 24 3.68 26.46 16.30
N SER A 25 3.31 25.50 17.15
CA SER A 25 3.43 25.59 18.61
C SER A 25 4.88 25.66 19.06
N GLN A 26 5.11 26.08 20.32
CA GLN A 26 6.45 26.13 20.89
C GLN A 26 7.15 24.75 20.86
N ALA A 27 6.42 23.67 21.14
CA ALA A 27 6.96 22.31 21.08
C ALA A 27 7.36 21.89 19.65
N GLN A 28 6.58 22.29 18.64
CA GLN A 28 6.91 22.04 17.23
C GLN A 28 8.14 22.86 16.79
N ARG A 29 8.26 24.11 17.22
CA ARG A 29 9.45 24.93 16.96
C ARG A 29 10.71 24.34 17.61
N ALA A 30 10.60 23.82 18.83
CA ALA A 30 11.71 23.10 19.47
C ALA A 30 12.07 21.83 18.69
N SER A 31 11.06 21.07 18.24
CA SER A 31 11.26 19.86 17.41
C SER A 31 11.96 20.19 16.08
N LEU A 32 11.63 21.33 15.47
CA LEU A 32 12.32 21.83 14.28
C LEU A 32 13.81 22.11 14.55
N GLN A 33 14.15 22.76 15.67
CA GLN A 33 15.56 23.02 16.02
C GLN A 33 16.33 21.72 16.23
N LEU A 34 15.74 20.74 16.93
CA LEU A 34 16.32 19.42 17.11
C LEU A 34 16.51 18.67 15.78
N LEU A 35 15.56 18.81 14.84
CA LEU A 35 15.69 18.25 13.50
C LEU A 35 16.88 18.87 12.75
N VAL A 36 16.98 20.21 12.75
CA VAL A 36 18.09 20.92 12.11
C VAL A 36 19.44 20.44 12.67
N GLN A 37 19.56 20.36 14.00
CA GLN A 37 20.77 19.83 14.65
C GLN A 37 21.07 18.39 14.23
N ARG A 38 20.06 17.51 14.20
CA ARG A 38 20.23 16.10 13.81
C ARG A 38 20.69 15.97 12.36
N LEU A 39 20.18 16.81 11.45
CA LEU A 39 20.59 16.84 10.05
C LEU A 39 22.02 17.38 9.88
N LEU A 40 22.40 18.44 10.61
CA LEU A 40 23.76 18.97 10.63
C LEU A 40 24.78 17.91 11.05
N VAL A 41 24.50 17.20 12.14
CA VAL A 41 25.34 16.08 12.61
C VAL A 41 25.37 14.95 11.58
N ALA A 42 24.24 14.63 10.95
CA ALA A 42 24.16 13.53 10.01
C ALA A 42 25.02 13.72 8.76
N ALA A 43 25.19 14.96 8.26
CA ALA A 43 26.09 15.24 7.14
C ALA A 43 27.54 15.52 7.55
N GLY A 44 27.83 15.70 8.85
CA GLY A 44 29.17 16.06 9.33
C GLY A 44 29.46 17.56 9.39
N GLY A 45 28.44 18.42 9.40
CA GLY A 45 28.58 19.87 9.51
C GLY A 45 27.76 20.64 8.47
N VAL A 46 27.68 21.97 8.64
CA VAL A 46 26.94 22.85 7.73
C VAL A 46 27.55 22.90 6.32
N GLU A 47 28.88 22.82 6.25
CA GLU A 47 29.68 22.79 5.02
C GLU A 47 29.26 21.64 4.08
N TYR A 48 28.81 20.52 4.65
CA TYR A 48 28.47 19.30 3.92
C TYR A 48 26.97 19.14 3.67
N MET A 49 26.15 20.15 3.99
CA MET A 49 24.70 20.08 3.77
C MET A 49 24.31 19.84 2.31
N GLY A 50 25.02 20.45 1.35
CA GLY A 50 24.70 20.30 -0.07
C GLY A 50 24.83 18.87 -0.60
N ALA A 51 25.69 18.06 0.03
CA ALA A 51 25.89 16.66 -0.34
C ALA A 51 24.82 15.72 0.26
N LEU A 52 24.11 16.16 1.30
CA LEU A 52 23.12 15.34 1.99
C LEU A 52 21.87 15.14 1.12
N ARG A 53 21.56 13.89 0.80
CA ARG A 53 20.38 13.49 0.03
C ARG A 53 19.39 12.81 0.95
N LEU A 54 18.26 13.46 1.19
CA LEU A 54 17.20 12.96 2.05
C LEU A 54 16.10 12.33 1.24
N LEU A 55 15.71 11.11 1.62
CA LEU A 55 14.59 10.40 1.04
C LEU A 55 13.45 10.29 2.06
N VAL A 56 12.25 10.71 1.65
CA VAL A 56 11.01 10.54 2.41
C VAL A 56 10.00 9.77 1.59
N VAL A 57 9.47 8.70 2.18
CA VAL A 57 8.32 7.98 1.62
C VAL A 57 7.05 8.60 2.21
N GLN A 58 6.28 9.29 1.38
CA GLN A 58 5.11 10.03 1.81
C GLN A 58 3.89 9.11 1.99
N GLY A 59 3.40 9.00 3.22
CA GLY A 59 2.15 8.32 3.57
C GLY A 59 0.96 9.28 3.71
N ASN A 60 -0.23 8.71 3.86
CA ASN A 60 -1.52 9.42 4.01
C ASN A 60 -1.91 9.66 5.46
N ASP A 61 -0.95 9.64 6.37
CA ASP A 61 -1.16 9.87 7.80
C ASP A 61 -0.59 11.23 8.23
N ARG A 62 -1.09 11.70 9.37
CA ARG A 62 -0.67 12.96 9.99
C ARG A 62 0.83 13.01 10.26
N GLY A 63 1.45 11.89 10.63
CA GLY A 63 2.88 11.79 10.89
C GLY A 63 3.72 12.08 9.64
N SER A 64 3.34 11.52 8.49
CA SER A 64 4.02 11.79 7.21
C SER A 64 3.92 13.26 6.78
N ALA A 65 2.74 13.87 6.92
CA ALA A 65 2.57 15.29 6.59
C ALA A 65 3.40 16.21 7.51
N ARG A 66 3.41 15.93 8.81
CA ARG A 66 4.22 16.68 9.79
C ARG A 66 5.71 16.54 9.54
N LEU A 67 6.18 15.34 9.22
CA LEU A 67 7.57 15.10 8.84
C LEU A 67 7.96 15.99 7.65
N LEU A 68 7.13 16.02 6.61
CA LEU A 68 7.42 16.81 5.43
C LEU A 68 7.43 18.31 5.73
N THR A 69 6.50 18.79 6.56
CA THR A 69 6.45 20.19 7.00
C THR A 69 7.67 20.58 7.83
N LEU A 70 8.10 19.73 8.77
CA LEU A 70 9.32 19.96 9.55
C LEU A 70 10.57 19.96 8.67
N LEU A 71 10.66 19.05 7.71
CA LEU A 71 11.76 19.01 6.75
C LEU A 71 11.80 20.24 5.87
N ARG A 72 10.65 20.71 5.38
CA ARG A 72 10.59 21.94 4.59
C ARG A 72 11.01 23.14 5.43
N ALA A 73 10.49 23.27 6.65
CA ALA A 73 10.89 24.35 7.56
C ALA A 73 12.39 24.29 7.88
N ALA A 74 12.96 23.10 8.07
CA ALA A 74 14.39 22.91 8.32
C ALA A 74 15.24 23.32 7.10
N GLN A 75 14.84 22.88 5.91
CA GLN A 75 15.52 23.22 4.65
C GLN A 75 15.59 24.73 4.45
N LEU A 76 14.46 25.42 4.64
CA LEU A 76 14.36 26.87 4.50
C LEU A 76 15.11 27.62 5.61
N THR A 77 15.06 27.12 6.86
CA THR A 77 15.81 27.71 7.98
C THR A 77 17.32 27.64 7.75
N ILE A 78 17.82 26.51 7.24
CA ILE A 78 19.25 26.33 6.91
C ILE A 78 19.64 27.24 5.75
N ALA A 79 18.81 27.33 4.71
CA ALA A 79 19.08 28.17 3.54
C ALA A 79 19.15 29.69 3.84
N LEU A 80 18.62 30.15 4.98
CA LEU A 80 18.82 31.53 5.44
C LEU A 80 20.21 31.80 6.02
N ARG A 81 20.95 30.75 6.40
CA ARG A 81 22.20 30.83 7.15
C ARG A 81 23.39 30.19 6.44
N ALA A 82 23.15 29.42 5.38
CA ALA A 82 24.15 28.68 4.64
C ALA A 82 23.89 28.79 3.12
N PRO A 83 24.95 28.78 2.29
CA PRO A 83 24.82 28.89 0.84
C PRO A 83 24.16 27.66 0.22
N GLU A 84 24.36 26.49 0.80
CA GLU A 84 23.76 25.23 0.37
C GLU A 84 22.93 24.58 1.47
N THR A 85 22.00 23.74 1.06
CA THR A 85 21.16 22.92 1.94
C THR A 85 20.95 21.55 1.31
N PHE A 86 20.45 20.61 2.10
CA PHE A 86 20.22 19.24 1.65
C PHE A 86 19.21 19.16 0.49
N ARG A 87 19.37 18.13 -0.33
CA ARG A 87 18.42 17.76 -1.38
C ARG A 87 17.34 16.86 -0.81
N LEU A 88 16.09 17.18 -1.08
CA LEU A 88 14.93 16.45 -0.56
C LEU A 88 14.22 15.72 -1.69
N ARG A 89 14.19 14.39 -1.63
CA ARG A 89 13.41 13.54 -2.53
C ARG A 89 12.19 13.00 -1.78
N VAL A 90 11.01 13.30 -2.30
CA VAL A 90 9.72 12.85 -1.76
C VAL A 90 9.13 11.82 -2.71
N LEU A 91 8.93 10.60 -2.23
CA LEU A 91 8.32 9.50 -2.97
C LEU A 91 6.91 9.23 -2.47
N VAL A 92 5.91 9.48 -3.31
CA VAL A 92 4.52 9.07 -3.08
C VAL A 92 4.31 7.66 -3.65
N VAL A 93 3.92 6.69 -2.82
CA VAL A 93 3.67 5.32 -3.30
C VAL A 93 2.21 5.16 -3.69
N CYS A 94 1.94 5.01 -4.99
CA CYS A 94 0.57 4.87 -5.50
C CYS A 94 0.15 3.41 -5.58
N LEU A 95 0.01 2.76 -4.43
CA LEU A 95 -0.58 1.42 -4.38
C LEU A 95 -1.99 1.47 -4.99
N PRO A 96 -2.46 0.42 -5.69
CA PRO A 96 -3.65 0.59 -6.54
C PRO A 96 -4.95 0.74 -5.73
N ALA A 97 -4.89 0.44 -4.43
CA ALA A 97 -5.94 0.74 -3.47
C ALA A 97 -5.94 2.21 -2.99
N LEU A 98 -5.08 3.11 -3.51
CA LEU A 98 -4.99 4.53 -3.10
C LEU A 98 -5.93 5.43 -3.91
N GLY A 99 -6.66 6.34 -3.26
CA GLY A 99 -7.70 7.14 -3.92
C GLY A 99 -7.18 8.48 -4.46
N ASN A 100 -7.78 9.00 -5.54
CA ASN A 100 -7.39 10.30 -6.11
C ASN A 100 -7.44 11.44 -5.09
N HIS A 101 -8.41 11.42 -4.18
CA HIS A 101 -8.54 12.42 -3.11
C HIS A 101 -7.31 12.47 -2.18
N LYS A 102 -6.55 11.36 -2.07
CA LYS A 102 -5.29 11.32 -1.33
C LYS A 102 -4.17 12.03 -2.11
N LEU A 103 -4.11 11.83 -3.43
CA LEU A 103 -3.16 12.55 -4.29
C LEU A 103 -3.47 14.05 -4.33
N GLU A 104 -4.74 14.44 -4.37
CA GLU A 104 -5.16 15.84 -4.22
C GLU A 104 -4.78 16.43 -2.85
N SER A 105 -4.75 15.59 -1.81
CA SER A 105 -4.30 16.02 -0.49
C SER A 105 -2.78 16.21 -0.45
N HIS A 106 -2.01 15.34 -1.11
CA HIS A 106 -0.56 15.54 -1.29
C HIS A 106 -0.24 16.77 -2.13
N GLU A 107 -0.95 17.00 -3.23
CA GLU A 107 -0.82 18.20 -4.06
C GLU A 107 -1.05 19.47 -3.24
N ARG A 108 -2.11 19.51 -2.41
CA ARG A 108 -2.37 20.63 -1.51
C ARG A 108 -1.22 20.84 -0.51
N LEU A 109 -0.71 19.75 0.10
CA LEU A 109 0.44 19.80 1.00
C LEU A 109 1.68 20.37 0.30
N PHE A 110 2.02 19.90 -0.90
CA PHE A 110 3.18 20.35 -1.66
C PHE A 110 3.06 21.81 -2.09
N ASN A 111 1.86 22.26 -2.47
CA ASN A 111 1.58 23.65 -2.80
C ASN A 111 1.66 24.56 -1.56
N THR A 112 1.11 24.14 -0.42
CA THR A 112 1.23 24.89 0.85
C THR A 112 2.69 25.02 1.30
N LEU A 113 3.53 24.03 1.02
CA LEU A 113 4.95 24.03 1.36
C LEU A 113 5.85 24.60 0.25
N PHE A 114 5.27 25.06 -0.87
CA PHE A 114 5.97 25.60 -2.03
C PHE A 114 7.13 24.69 -2.47
N MET A 115 6.80 23.44 -2.79
CA MET A 115 7.78 22.38 -3.07
C MET A 115 7.96 22.08 -4.56
N HIS A 116 7.00 22.41 -5.41
CA HIS A 116 7.07 22.14 -6.86
C HIS A 116 8.15 22.95 -7.55
N ASP A 117 8.31 24.22 -7.17
CA ASP A 117 9.20 25.18 -7.83
C ASP A 117 10.58 25.31 -7.15
N ASP A 118 10.89 24.43 -6.19
CA ASP A 118 12.19 24.42 -5.53
C ASP A 118 13.10 23.34 -6.13
N VAL A 119 14.17 23.76 -6.81
CA VAL A 119 15.13 22.86 -7.48
C VAL A 119 15.83 21.88 -6.53
N ARG A 120 15.82 22.15 -5.22
CA ARG A 120 16.40 21.27 -4.20
C ARG A 120 15.43 20.17 -3.78
N VAL A 121 14.19 20.21 -4.26
CA VAL A 121 13.12 19.27 -3.94
C VAL A 121 12.74 18.50 -5.20
N GLN A 122 12.70 17.18 -5.07
CA GLN A 122 12.22 16.28 -6.12
C GLN A 122 10.93 15.61 -5.63
N LEU A 123 9.81 15.99 -6.24
CA LEU A 123 8.50 15.40 -5.99
C LEU A 123 8.23 14.30 -7.03
N GLN A 124 8.18 13.05 -6.56
CA GLN A 124 8.06 11.88 -7.42
C GLN A 124 7.01 10.93 -6.86
N MET A 125 6.53 10.03 -7.72
CA MET A 125 5.62 8.97 -7.34
C MET A 125 6.01 7.65 -7.98
N ILE A 126 5.66 6.55 -7.31
CA ILE A 126 5.90 5.19 -7.80
C ILE A 126 4.61 4.64 -8.38
N GLU A 127 4.62 4.35 -9.68
CA GLU A 127 3.52 3.74 -10.41
C GLU A 127 3.95 2.36 -10.91
N GLY A 128 3.57 1.30 -10.17
CA GLY A 128 3.84 -0.10 -10.52
C GLY A 128 5.30 -0.37 -10.91
N GLY A 129 6.21 0.06 -10.05
CA GLY A 129 7.66 -0.14 -10.20
C GLY A 129 8.43 1.06 -10.72
N GLU A 130 7.79 1.89 -11.53
CA GLU A 130 8.42 3.03 -12.20
C GLU A 130 8.36 4.30 -11.34
N VAL A 131 9.46 5.05 -11.31
CA VAL A 131 9.52 6.37 -10.67
C VAL A 131 9.20 7.44 -11.70
N VAL A 132 8.10 8.15 -11.50
CA VAL A 132 7.66 9.24 -12.37
C VAL A 132 7.53 10.55 -11.59
N PRO A 133 7.54 11.73 -12.24
CA PRO A 133 7.20 12.98 -11.59
C PRO A 133 5.82 12.91 -10.93
N PHE A 134 5.68 13.53 -9.76
CA PHE A 134 4.40 13.54 -9.06
C PHE A 134 3.29 14.21 -9.89
N SER A 135 2.12 13.59 -9.94
CA SER A 135 0.91 14.15 -10.55
C SER A 135 -0.30 13.80 -9.70
N ARG A 136 -1.15 14.80 -9.42
CA ARG A 136 -2.47 14.58 -8.78
C ARG A 136 -3.42 13.71 -9.60
N ARG A 137 -3.18 13.57 -10.92
CA ARG A 137 -4.01 12.81 -11.86
C ARG A 137 -3.10 11.83 -12.61
N PRO A 138 -2.71 10.72 -11.96
CA PRO A 138 -1.91 9.71 -12.62
C PRO A 138 -2.67 9.13 -13.80
N THR A 139 -1.93 8.74 -14.83
CA THR A 139 -2.51 7.98 -15.95
C THR A 139 -2.37 6.51 -15.62
N PRO A 140 -3.46 5.82 -15.24
CA PRO A 140 -3.35 4.44 -14.79
C PRO A 140 -2.99 3.54 -15.96
N LYS A 141 -2.01 2.67 -15.72
CA LYS A 141 -1.56 1.64 -16.65
C LYS A 141 -1.68 0.31 -15.94
N ALA A 142 -2.74 -0.44 -16.26
CA ALA A 142 -3.06 -1.70 -15.57
C ALA A 142 -1.93 -2.74 -15.67
N GLU A 143 -1.19 -2.74 -16.79
CA GLU A 143 -0.02 -3.61 -17.01
C GLU A 143 1.01 -3.52 -15.89
N ARG A 144 1.23 -2.32 -15.34
CA ARG A 144 2.19 -2.07 -14.26
C ARG A 144 1.80 -2.73 -12.93
N TRP A 145 0.56 -3.19 -12.80
CA TRP A 145 0.02 -3.80 -11.59
C TRP A 145 -0.41 -5.25 -11.78
N THR A 146 0.01 -5.90 -12.87
CA THR A 146 -0.36 -7.29 -13.19
C THR A 146 0.01 -8.26 -12.07
N LEU A 147 1.20 -8.10 -11.47
CA LEU A 147 1.64 -8.95 -10.36
C LEU A 147 0.79 -8.75 -9.10
N ALA A 148 0.51 -7.50 -8.74
CA ALA A 148 -0.33 -7.15 -7.60
C ALA A 148 -1.78 -7.62 -7.79
N ARG A 149 -2.32 -7.48 -9.02
CA ARG A 149 -3.61 -8.01 -9.45
C ARG A 149 -3.69 -9.52 -9.24
N ASN A 150 -2.75 -10.27 -9.80
CA ASN A 150 -2.73 -11.72 -9.70
C ASN A 150 -2.57 -12.16 -8.24
N ALA A 151 -1.70 -11.50 -7.47
CA ALA A 151 -1.53 -11.79 -6.05
C ALA A 151 -2.82 -11.59 -5.26
N LEU A 152 -3.61 -10.55 -5.55
CA LEU A 152 -4.89 -10.31 -4.88
C LEU A 152 -5.92 -11.39 -5.22
N LEU A 153 -6.10 -11.69 -6.51
CA LEU A 153 -7.08 -12.66 -6.98
C LEU A 153 -6.74 -14.08 -6.50
N LEU A 154 -5.50 -14.52 -6.67
CA LEU A 154 -5.03 -15.82 -6.18
C LEU A 154 -5.24 -15.93 -4.67
N PHE A 155 -4.84 -14.91 -3.91
CA PHE A 155 -5.00 -14.92 -2.45
C PHE A 155 -6.47 -15.03 -2.01
N GLY A 156 -7.36 -14.26 -2.63
CA GLY A 156 -8.79 -14.29 -2.32
C GLY A 156 -9.44 -15.63 -2.62
N HIS A 157 -9.10 -16.24 -3.77
CA HIS A 157 -9.63 -17.54 -4.16
C HIS A 157 -9.01 -18.73 -3.43
N MET A 158 -7.80 -18.60 -2.88
CA MET A 158 -7.06 -19.75 -2.34
C MET A 158 -6.94 -19.78 -0.82
N ILE A 159 -6.87 -18.60 -0.19
CA ILE A 159 -6.35 -18.48 1.18
C ILE A 159 -7.36 -17.82 2.09
N ASP A 160 -7.69 -16.56 1.85
CA ASP A 160 -8.58 -15.80 2.72
C ASP A 160 -9.15 -14.59 1.98
N ALA A 161 -10.47 -14.60 1.80
CA ALA A 161 -11.24 -13.53 1.19
C ALA A 161 -11.62 -12.41 2.17
N ARG A 162 -11.20 -12.46 3.44
CA ARG A 162 -11.44 -11.36 4.39
C ARG A 162 -10.81 -10.06 3.89
N PRO A 163 -11.54 -8.93 3.90
CA PRO A 163 -10.99 -7.62 3.53
C PRO A 163 -9.68 -7.29 4.25
N GLU A 164 -9.57 -7.62 5.53
CA GLU A 164 -8.39 -7.37 6.35
C GLU A 164 -7.22 -8.29 6.02
N ALA A 165 -7.46 -9.43 5.36
CA ALA A 165 -6.43 -10.33 4.86
C ALA A 165 -6.00 -9.92 3.44
N LEU A 166 -6.96 -9.61 2.56
CA LEU A 166 -6.74 -9.20 1.16
C LEU A 166 -5.90 -7.92 1.04
N LEU A 167 -6.29 -6.88 1.77
CA LEU A 167 -5.58 -5.58 1.84
C LEU A 167 -4.73 -5.47 3.12
N GLY A 168 -4.41 -6.60 3.74
CA GLY A 168 -3.69 -6.70 5.01
C GLY A 168 -2.18 -6.66 4.85
N SER A 169 -1.50 -7.59 5.51
CA SER A 169 -0.03 -7.63 5.48
C SER A 169 0.58 -7.86 4.09
N ARG A 170 -0.20 -8.35 3.12
CA ARG A 170 0.20 -8.49 1.71
C ARG A 170 0.58 -7.15 1.06
N MET A 171 -0.10 -6.06 1.43
CA MET A 171 0.20 -4.72 0.90
C MET A 171 1.62 -4.25 1.28
N HIS A 172 2.18 -4.77 2.38
CA HIS A 172 3.57 -4.48 2.74
C HIS A 172 4.58 -5.15 1.81
N LEU A 173 4.22 -6.26 1.15
CA LEU A 173 5.05 -6.86 0.11
C LEU A 173 5.02 -6.02 -1.17
N GLU A 174 3.83 -5.56 -1.58
CA GLU A 174 3.69 -4.63 -2.71
C GLU A 174 4.45 -3.34 -2.48
N LEU A 175 4.34 -2.75 -1.29
CA LEU A 175 5.08 -1.55 -0.91
C LEU A 175 6.59 -1.78 -0.96
N ALA A 176 7.06 -2.92 -0.43
CA ALA A 176 8.48 -3.24 -0.45
C ALA A 176 9.00 -3.43 -1.87
N ASP A 177 8.25 -4.11 -2.74
CA ASP A 177 8.63 -4.30 -4.15
C ASP A 177 8.67 -2.97 -4.91
N ALA A 178 7.66 -2.11 -4.73
CA ALA A 178 7.62 -0.78 -5.33
C ALA A 178 8.81 0.07 -4.90
N LEU A 179 9.14 0.09 -3.60
CA LEU A 179 10.30 0.82 -3.08
C LEU A 179 11.62 0.21 -3.56
N ARG A 180 11.74 -1.11 -3.61
CA ARG A 180 12.91 -1.82 -4.13
C ARG A 180 13.21 -1.38 -5.56
N GLN A 181 12.20 -1.42 -6.44
CA GLN A 181 12.35 -1.01 -7.83
C GLN A 181 12.69 0.49 -7.97
N ALA A 182 12.04 1.35 -7.19
CA ALA A 182 12.28 2.79 -7.21
C ALA A 182 13.65 3.24 -6.70
N LEU A 183 14.30 2.39 -5.89
CA LEU A 183 15.62 2.63 -5.32
C LEU A 183 16.71 1.83 -6.03
N ALA A 184 16.37 0.98 -7.00
CA ALA A 184 17.33 0.27 -7.82
C ALA A 184 18.21 1.27 -8.60
N GLY A 185 19.52 1.03 -8.63
CA GLY A 185 20.48 1.86 -9.37
C GLY A 185 20.75 3.25 -8.78
N GLN A 186 20.22 3.58 -7.59
CA GLN A 186 20.62 4.80 -6.88
C GLN A 186 22.07 4.67 -6.41
N GLN A 187 22.87 5.69 -6.71
CA GLN A 187 24.20 5.86 -6.09
C GLN A 187 24.03 5.91 -4.57
N GLY A 188 24.86 5.17 -3.83
CA GLY A 188 24.78 5.11 -2.36
C GLY A 188 24.86 6.49 -1.70
N GLY A 189 24.37 6.59 -0.45
CA GLY A 189 24.43 7.83 0.35
C GLY A 189 23.09 8.50 0.64
N ASP A 190 21.97 7.98 0.12
CA ASP A 190 20.64 8.45 0.48
C ASP A 190 20.31 8.12 1.96
N VAL A 191 19.81 9.13 2.68
CA VAL A 191 19.36 9.01 4.05
C VAL A 191 17.83 8.98 4.09
N VAL A 192 17.27 7.85 4.50
CA VAL A 192 15.83 7.66 4.64
C VAL A 192 15.36 8.23 5.97
N LEU A 193 14.43 9.19 5.93
CA LEU A 193 13.77 9.69 7.14
C LEU A 193 12.42 9.03 7.35
N THR A 194 12.14 8.69 8.61
CA THR A 194 10.86 8.09 9.00
C THR A 194 10.33 8.65 10.32
N ALA A 195 9.05 9.03 10.32
CA ALA A 195 8.29 9.38 11.52
C ALA A 195 7.55 8.16 12.11
N MET A 196 7.69 6.96 11.54
CA MET A 196 7.06 5.74 12.06
C MET A 196 7.56 5.45 13.48
N PRO A 197 6.71 5.30 14.51
CA PRO A 197 7.14 5.06 15.88
C PRO A 197 8.01 3.81 16.06
N ALA A 198 8.97 3.87 17.00
CA ALA A 198 9.91 2.78 17.27
C ALA A 198 9.25 1.41 17.51
N ARG A 199 8.08 1.37 18.17
CA ARG A 199 7.32 0.12 18.38
C ARG A 199 6.80 -0.47 17.05
N GLN A 200 6.39 0.36 16.10
CA GLN A 200 5.91 -0.08 14.79
C GLN A 200 7.06 -0.47 13.88
N ARG A 201 8.18 0.25 13.88
CA ARG A 201 9.41 -0.16 13.18
C ARG A 201 9.86 -1.55 13.63
N ARG A 202 9.94 -1.79 14.95
CA ARG A 202 10.28 -3.11 15.52
C ARG A 202 9.29 -4.19 15.12
N ARG A 203 7.99 -3.88 15.09
CA ARG A 203 6.95 -4.81 14.63
C ARG A 203 7.14 -5.17 13.15
N TYR A 204 7.35 -4.17 12.29
CA TYR A 204 7.60 -4.36 10.87
C TYR A 204 8.82 -5.25 10.63
N LEU A 205 9.96 -4.91 11.22
CA LEU A 205 11.18 -5.71 11.10
C LEU A 205 11.02 -7.13 11.64
N SER A 206 10.32 -7.31 12.77
CA SER A 206 10.06 -8.64 13.34
C SER A 206 9.15 -9.49 12.45
N TRP A 207 8.13 -8.86 11.83
CA TRP A 207 7.26 -9.50 10.87
C TRP A 207 8.05 -9.86 9.60
N ALA A 208 8.76 -8.90 9.00
CA ALA A 208 9.54 -9.10 7.79
C ALA A 208 10.54 -10.25 7.94
N ARG A 209 11.38 -10.21 8.99
CA ARG A 209 12.34 -11.29 9.30
C ARG A 209 11.67 -12.65 9.48
N ARG A 210 10.50 -12.70 10.13
CA ARG A 210 9.76 -13.95 10.34
C ARG A 210 9.16 -14.48 9.04
N THR A 211 8.63 -13.62 8.19
CA THR A 211 8.06 -14.00 6.89
C THR A 211 9.18 -14.48 5.96
N LEU A 212 10.32 -13.78 5.91
CA LEU A 212 11.49 -14.18 5.14
C LEU A 212 12.05 -15.53 5.62
N ARG A 213 12.20 -15.74 6.93
CA ARG A 213 12.64 -17.04 7.46
C ARG A 213 11.69 -18.19 7.08
N ARG A 214 10.39 -17.94 7.01
CA ARG A 214 9.41 -18.94 6.57
C ARG A 214 9.50 -19.25 5.09
N ALA A 215 10.02 -18.32 4.29
CA ALA A 215 10.30 -18.54 2.88
C ALA A 215 11.69 -19.15 2.63
N GLY A 216 12.65 -18.90 3.54
CA GLY A 216 14.06 -19.30 3.47
C GLY A 216 14.35 -20.80 3.52
N GLU A 217 13.36 -21.67 3.71
CA GLU A 217 13.50 -23.11 3.39
C GLU A 217 13.63 -23.36 1.87
N GLN A 218 13.52 -22.32 1.03
CA GLN A 218 13.76 -22.36 -0.43
C GLN A 218 14.93 -21.47 -0.91
N GLY A 219 15.91 -21.14 -0.06
CA GLY A 219 17.19 -20.55 -0.53
C GLY A 219 17.26 -19.02 -0.63
N LEU A 220 16.31 -18.28 -0.04
CA LEU A 220 16.50 -16.84 0.19
C LEU A 220 17.53 -16.65 1.32
N ARG A 221 18.65 -15.99 0.98
CA ARG A 221 19.88 -15.78 1.77
C ARG A 221 19.65 -15.31 3.22
N GLY A 222 20.75 -15.35 4.00
CA GLY A 222 20.83 -15.11 5.45
C GLY A 222 20.07 -13.89 6.00
N MET A 223 19.95 -13.83 7.33
CA MET A 223 19.15 -12.82 8.04
C MET A 223 19.48 -11.39 7.57
N PRO A 224 18.47 -10.60 7.13
CA PRO A 224 18.73 -9.29 6.55
C PRO A 224 19.33 -8.34 7.59
N GLN A 225 20.45 -7.74 7.21
CA GLN A 225 21.28 -6.84 8.01
C GLN A 225 20.97 -5.37 7.75
N CYS A 226 20.50 -5.03 6.55
CA CYS A 226 20.16 -3.66 6.16
C CYS A 226 18.73 -3.52 5.60
N LEU A 227 18.27 -2.28 5.40
CA LEU A 227 16.93 -2.00 4.86
C LEU A 227 16.78 -2.50 3.41
N ALA A 228 17.80 -2.36 2.57
CA ALA A 228 17.76 -2.79 1.18
C ALA A 228 17.51 -4.30 1.07
N GLU A 229 18.24 -5.13 1.83
CA GLU A 229 18.02 -6.58 1.87
C GLU A 229 16.61 -6.98 2.34
N VAL A 230 16.03 -6.20 3.27
CA VAL A 230 14.62 -6.40 3.68
C VAL A 230 13.68 -6.11 2.51
N LEU A 231 13.89 -5.02 1.78
CA LEU A 231 13.08 -4.67 0.61
C LEU A 231 13.21 -5.72 -0.50
N ASP A 232 14.43 -6.18 -0.78
CA ASP A 232 14.70 -7.25 -1.75
C ASP A 232 13.98 -8.54 -1.41
N GLY A 233 14.14 -9.00 -0.17
CA GLY A 233 13.48 -10.22 0.28
C GLY A 233 11.96 -10.11 0.22
N LEU A 234 11.38 -9.00 0.70
CA LEU A 234 9.92 -8.82 0.67
C LEU A 234 9.38 -8.64 -0.76
N GLY A 235 10.14 -8.02 -1.66
CA GLY A 235 9.81 -7.94 -3.09
C GLY A 235 9.82 -9.31 -3.76
N ALA A 236 10.78 -10.16 -3.44
CA ALA A 236 10.78 -11.56 -3.91
C ALA A 236 9.54 -12.33 -3.42
N LEU A 237 9.12 -12.11 -2.16
CA LEU A 237 7.87 -12.70 -1.66
C LEU A 237 6.62 -12.13 -2.33
N HIS A 238 6.65 -10.87 -2.78
CA HIS A 238 5.57 -10.31 -3.58
C HIS A 238 5.43 -11.06 -4.91
N ALA A 239 6.55 -11.34 -5.58
CA ALA A 239 6.58 -12.16 -6.80
C ALA A 239 5.99 -13.55 -6.56
N VAL A 240 6.44 -14.25 -5.51
CA VAL A 240 5.91 -15.57 -5.12
C VAL A 240 4.40 -15.52 -4.88
N ALA A 241 3.88 -14.46 -4.27
CA ALA A 241 2.45 -14.32 -4.03
C ALA A 241 1.64 -14.12 -5.33
N GLY A 242 2.22 -13.43 -6.32
CA GLY A 242 1.57 -13.17 -7.61
C GLY A 242 1.70 -14.31 -8.63
N THR A 243 2.68 -15.18 -8.48
CA THR A 243 2.94 -16.32 -9.39
C THR A 243 2.82 -17.68 -8.69
N ALA A 244 2.09 -17.75 -7.57
CA ALA A 244 2.05 -18.93 -6.70
C ALA A 244 1.63 -20.24 -7.37
N LEU A 245 0.93 -20.16 -8.50
CA LEU A 245 0.42 -21.29 -9.29
C LEU A 245 1.01 -21.34 -10.71
N ASP A 246 1.91 -20.42 -11.05
CA ASP A 246 2.53 -20.41 -12.36
C ASP A 246 3.68 -21.44 -12.38
N PRO A 247 3.87 -22.18 -13.49
CA PRO A 247 4.99 -23.12 -13.61
C PRO A 247 6.32 -22.37 -13.43
N ALA A 248 7.21 -22.96 -12.65
CA ALA A 248 8.43 -22.38 -12.10
C ALA A 248 9.13 -21.39 -13.04
N ARG A 249 8.94 -20.09 -12.80
CA ARG A 249 9.97 -19.10 -13.09
C ARG A 249 10.88 -19.10 -11.88
N ASP A 250 12.12 -19.57 -12.06
CA ASP A 250 13.17 -19.18 -11.14
C ASP A 250 13.20 -17.65 -11.13
N PRO A 251 13.02 -16.99 -9.98
CA PRO A 251 13.14 -15.55 -9.93
C PRO A 251 14.59 -15.20 -10.26
N GLU A 252 14.84 -14.73 -11.49
CA GLU A 252 16.06 -13.99 -11.81
C GLU A 252 16.03 -12.71 -10.97
N LEU A 253 16.56 -12.82 -9.75
CA LEU A 253 16.87 -11.68 -8.92
C LEU A 253 18.16 -11.08 -9.47
N PRO A 254 18.15 -9.85 -9.99
CA PRO A 254 19.38 -9.19 -10.38
C PRO A 254 20.30 -9.15 -9.15
N ALA A 255 21.50 -9.71 -9.31
CA ALA A 255 22.58 -9.63 -8.32
C ALA A 255 23.12 -8.18 -8.29
N SER A 256 22.32 -7.26 -7.79
CA SER A 256 22.80 -5.91 -7.45
C SER A 256 23.33 -5.94 -6.04
N GLU A 257 24.50 -5.34 -5.81
CA GLU A 257 24.92 -5.05 -4.45
C GLU A 257 23.86 -4.15 -3.79
N PRO A 258 23.39 -4.50 -2.57
CA PRO A 258 22.34 -3.74 -1.92
C PRO A 258 22.87 -2.36 -1.56
N ALA A 259 22.22 -1.32 -2.08
CA ALA A 259 22.56 0.06 -1.73
C ALA A 259 22.47 0.24 -0.20
N MET A 260 23.52 0.79 0.42
CA MET A 260 23.52 1.06 1.85
C MET A 260 22.60 2.25 2.16
N LEU A 261 21.36 1.95 2.54
CA LEU A 261 20.38 2.95 2.97
C LEU A 261 20.52 3.24 4.46
N ARG A 262 20.96 4.45 4.81
CA ARG A 262 20.99 4.92 6.22
C ARG A 262 19.60 5.39 6.62
N VAL A 263 19.12 5.00 7.80
CA VAL A 263 17.80 5.41 8.30
C VAL A 263 17.97 6.35 9.49
N ILE A 264 17.34 7.52 9.43
CA ILE A 264 17.19 8.42 10.58
C ILE A 264 15.73 8.42 11.01
N ALA A 265 15.49 7.97 12.24
CA ALA A 265 14.17 8.05 12.84
C ALA A 265 13.95 9.44 13.46
N VAL A 266 12.76 9.98 13.28
CA VAL A 266 12.34 11.30 13.81
C VAL A 266 10.94 11.23 14.42
N ASP A 267 10.53 10.04 14.86
CA ASP A 267 9.24 9.81 15.52
C ASP A 267 9.11 10.58 16.84
N ASP A 268 10.23 10.83 17.51
CA ASP A 268 10.33 11.68 18.70
C ASP A 268 10.04 13.16 18.43
N LEU A 269 10.25 13.61 17.19
CA LEU A 269 10.05 15.00 16.77
C LEU A 269 8.66 15.25 16.16
N CYS A 270 7.92 14.17 15.85
CA CYS A 270 6.62 14.25 15.15
C CYS A 270 5.42 13.99 16.09
N VAL A 271 5.60 14.13 17.40
CA VAL A 271 4.56 13.82 18.39
C VAL A 271 3.33 14.70 18.18
N SER A 272 2.17 14.06 18.04
CA SER A 272 0.88 14.74 17.87
C SER A 272 0.23 14.97 19.22
N GLN A 273 -0.22 16.22 19.45
CA GLN A 273 -1.09 16.54 20.56
C GLN A 273 -2.55 16.24 20.15
N PRO A 274 -3.36 15.69 21.06
CA PRO A 274 -4.79 15.53 20.81
C PRO A 274 -5.46 16.92 20.71
N GLY A 275 -6.16 17.18 19.60
CA GLY A 275 -6.84 18.46 19.34
C GLY A 275 -6.63 18.98 17.91
N SER A 276 -7.26 20.14 17.62
CA SER A 276 -7.00 20.89 16.38
C SER A 276 -5.62 21.50 16.46
N ASP A 277 -4.75 21.13 15.53
CA ASP A 277 -3.40 21.67 15.42
C ASP A 277 -3.43 22.73 14.31
N PRO A 278 -3.07 24.00 14.60
CA PRO A 278 -3.06 25.07 13.60
C PRO A 278 -2.21 24.75 12.36
N LEU A 279 -1.24 23.84 12.51
CA LEU A 279 -0.44 23.35 11.40
C LEU A 279 -1.28 22.45 10.46
N ASP A 280 -2.14 21.58 10.99
CA ASP A 280 -2.98 20.72 10.13
C ASP A 280 -4.03 21.53 9.38
N GLU A 281 -4.56 22.59 10.02
CA GLU A 281 -5.46 23.55 9.39
C GLU A 281 -4.77 24.28 8.23
N LEU A 282 -3.54 24.76 8.44
CA LEU A 282 -2.72 25.39 7.38
C LEU A 282 -2.50 24.43 6.19
N LEU A 283 -2.21 23.16 6.47
CA LEU A 283 -1.98 22.16 5.43
C LEU A 283 -3.28 21.74 4.71
N GLY A 284 -4.44 22.15 5.22
CA GLY A 284 -5.75 21.74 4.69
C GLY A 284 -5.96 20.22 4.69
N CYS A 285 -5.17 19.51 5.50
CA CYS A 285 -5.15 18.06 5.54
C CYS A 285 -6.23 17.57 6.52
N ARG A 286 -7.22 16.86 5.98
CA ARG A 286 -8.22 16.16 6.80
C ARG A 286 -7.75 14.73 6.99
N PHE A 287 -7.15 14.46 8.16
CA PHE A 287 -6.80 13.10 8.55
C PHE A 287 -8.01 12.45 9.22
N GLU A 288 -8.32 11.20 8.84
CA GLU A 288 -9.33 10.44 9.56
C GLU A 288 -8.76 10.05 10.93
N SER A 289 -9.48 10.39 12.00
CA SER A 289 -9.10 10.09 13.39
C SER A 289 -8.76 8.61 13.63
N ASN A 290 -9.33 7.70 12.82
CA ASN A 290 -9.07 6.26 12.89
C ASN A 290 -7.67 5.85 12.39
N LEU A 291 -6.97 6.68 11.62
CA LEU A 291 -5.63 6.41 11.10
C LEU A 291 -4.51 7.10 11.89
N ASP A 292 -4.85 7.99 12.82
CA ASP A 292 -3.86 8.66 13.66
C ASP A 292 -3.07 7.64 14.48
N GLY A 293 -1.73 7.75 14.43
CA GLY A 293 -0.81 6.83 15.10
C GLY A 293 -0.71 5.43 14.46
N LYS A 294 -1.15 5.24 13.21
CA LYS A 294 -1.10 3.97 12.49
C LYS A 294 -0.28 4.01 11.17
N PRO A 295 1.00 4.44 11.18
CA PRO A 295 1.81 4.65 9.97
C PRO A 295 2.00 3.41 9.09
N LEU A 296 1.92 2.19 9.63
CA LEU A 296 1.94 0.98 8.79
C LEU A 296 0.76 0.90 7.81
N GLY A 297 -0.34 1.60 8.09
CA GLY A 297 -1.52 1.67 7.23
C GLY A 297 -1.60 2.98 6.44
N ALA A 298 -0.59 3.84 6.51
CA ALA A 298 -0.60 5.13 5.84
C ALA A 298 -0.68 5.01 4.31
N PHE A 299 -0.35 3.86 3.74
CA PHE A 299 -0.34 3.62 2.29
C PHE A 299 -1.64 3.01 1.76
N LEU A 300 -2.63 2.79 2.63
CA LEU A 300 -3.91 2.21 2.28
C LEU A 300 -5.03 3.24 2.44
N ASP A 301 -5.96 3.26 1.49
CA ASP A 301 -7.20 4.03 1.61
C ASP A 301 -8.20 3.28 2.50
N PRO A 302 -8.63 3.86 3.65
CA PRO A 302 -9.66 3.24 4.50
C PRO A 302 -10.93 2.89 3.73
N LEU A 303 -11.31 3.72 2.76
CA LEU A 303 -12.49 3.49 1.92
C LEU A 303 -12.39 2.19 1.12
N ALA A 304 -11.18 1.76 0.74
CA ALA A 304 -11.00 0.49 0.03
C ALA A 304 -11.36 -0.72 0.92
N ILE A 305 -10.93 -0.71 2.20
CA ILE A 305 -11.30 -1.77 3.15
C ILE A 305 -12.81 -1.74 3.42
N THR A 306 -13.39 -0.57 3.68
CA THR A 306 -14.82 -0.43 3.97
C THR A 306 -15.67 -0.93 2.79
N HIS A 307 -15.29 -0.59 1.57
CA HIS A 307 -15.96 -1.07 0.36
C HIS A 307 -15.92 -2.61 0.25
N LEU A 308 -14.78 -3.24 0.52
CA LEU A 308 -14.69 -4.71 0.52
C LEU A 308 -15.55 -5.35 1.62
N HIS A 309 -15.66 -4.72 2.79
CA HIS A 309 -16.57 -5.18 3.84
C HIS A 309 -18.03 -5.13 3.39
N GLU A 310 -18.45 -4.04 2.75
CA GLU A 310 -19.81 -3.89 2.22
C GLU A 310 -20.09 -4.91 1.12
N MET A 311 -19.18 -5.05 0.15
CA MET A 311 -19.31 -6.06 -0.91
C MET A 311 -19.43 -7.46 -0.29
N ARG A 312 -18.59 -7.78 0.69
CA ARG A 312 -18.62 -9.09 1.33
C ARG A 312 -19.87 -9.32 2.18
N ALA A 313 -20.37 -8.31 2.88
CA ALA A 313 -21.62 -8.40 3.62
C ALA A 313 -22.78 -8.75 2.67
N GLN A 314 -22.86 -8.06 1.53
CA GLN A 314 -23.82 -8.35 0.46
C GLN A 314 -23.64 -9.75 -0.15
N CYS A 315 -22.46 -10.36 -0.06
CA CYS A 315 -22.21 -11.72 -0.53
C CYS A 315 -22.77 -12.77 0.44
N ILE A 316 -22.73 -12.48 1.75
CA ILE A 316 -23.22 -13.38 2.79
C ILE A 316 -24.76 -13.32 2.85
N ASP A 317 -25.31 -12.11 2.76
CA ASP A 317 -26.74 -11.82 2.81
C ASP A 317 -27.09 -10.71 1.79
N PRO A 318 -27.85 -11.02 0.72
CA PRO A 318 -28.20 -10.06 -0.32
C PRO A 318 -29.13 -8.95 0.18
N ASP A 319 -29.89 -9.20 1.25
CA ASP A 319 -30.81 -8.23 1.86
C ASP A 319 -30.12 -7.33 2.89
N THR A 320 -28.81 -7.56 3.15
CA THR A 320 -28.05 -6.69 4.04
C THR A 320 -28.04 -5.26 3.49
N PRO A 321 -28.63 -4.29 4.22
CA PRO A 321 -28.64 -2.91 3.78
C PRO A 321 -27.20 -2.40 3.66
N ARG A 322 -26.91 -1.66 2.59
CA ARG A 322 -25.61 -1.02 2.41
C ARG A 322 -25.30 -0.19 3.66
N LEU A 323 -24.11 -0.39 4.26
CA LEU A 323 -23.68 0.35 5.47
C LEU A 323 -23.72 1.88 5.27
N SER A 324 -23.81 2.35 4.03
CA SER A 324 -24.15 3.72 3.62
C SER A 324 -25.42 4.31 4.26
N LEU A 325 -26.28 3.51 4.89
CA LEU A 325 -27.50 4.00 5.58
C LEU A 325 -27.36 4.17 7.10
N ARG A 326 -26.23 3.82 7.73
CA ARG A 326 -26.05 3.92 9.21
C ARG A 326 -25.03 4.95 9.67
N LEU A 327 -24.27 5.56 8.76
CA LEU A 327 -23.48 6.76 9.05
C LEU A 327 -24.24 7.96 8.48
N ALA A 328 -24.73 8.85 9.34
CA ALA A 328 -25.46 10.05 8.94
C ALA A 328 -24.73 10.78 7.79
N ASN A 329 -25.48 11.06 6.71
CA ASN A 329 -25.08 11.64 5.40
C ASN A 329 -24.89 10.63 4.23
N ALA A 330 -25.93 9.86 3.90
CA ALA A 330 -25.95 8.87 2.83
C ALA A 330 -25.68 9.42 1.40
N SER A 331 -25.92 10.70 1.13
CA SER A 331 -25.63 11.33 -0.18
C SER A 331 -24.15 11.68 -0.38
N SER A 332 -23.37 11.79 0.69
CA SER A 332 -21.94 12.15 0.66
C SER A 332 -21.03 10.97 0.30
N LEU A 333 -21.43 9.74 0.65
CA LEU A 333 -20.57 8.55 0.53
C LEU A 333 -20.76 7.72 -0.75
N LEU A 334 -21.88 7.85 -1.46
CA LEU A 334 -22.13 7.11 -2.72
C LEU A 334 -21.07 7.42 -3.79
N ARG A 335 -20.70 8.70 -3.98
CA ARG A 335 -19.64 9.10 -4.92
C ARG A 335 -18.26 8.52 -4.56
N PRO A 336 -17.82 8.56 -3.29
CA PRO A 336 -16.60 7.86 -2.87
C PRO A 336 -16.56 6.36 -3.21
N TYR A 337 -17.68 5.63 -3.10
CA TYR A 337 -17.71 4.18 -3.37
C TYR A 337 -17.63 3.83 -4.86
N GLU A 338 -18.38 4.54 -5.72
CA GLU A 338 -18.26 4.40 -7.18
C GLU A 338 -16.82 4.71 -7.63
N ALA A 339 -16.17 5.69 -6.99
CA ALA A 339 -14.77 6.00 -7.24
C ALA A 339 -13.79 4.91 -6.74
N VAL A 340 -14.09 4.19 -5.65
CA VAL A 340 -13.30 3.02 -5.22
C VAL A 340 -13.43 1.89 -6.25
N GLN A 341 -14.64 1.57 -6.68
CA GLN A 341 -14.89 0.53 -7.67
C GLN A 341 -14.20 0.85 -9.01
N ALA A 342 -14.43 2.05 -9.54
CA ALA A 342 -13.82 2.50 -10.79
C ALA A 342 -12.28 2.43 -10.71
N ARG A 343 -11.69 2.60 -9.54
CA ARG A 343 -10.24 2.53 -9.32
C ARG A 343 -9.70 1.10 -9.31
N PHE A 344 -10.37 0.13 -8.70
CA PHE A 344 -9.97 -1.28 -8.84
C PHE A 344 -10.03 -1.70 -10.32
N ALA A 345 -11.06 -1.29 -11.05
CA ALA A 345 -11.15 -1.55 -12.49
C ALA A 345 -10.04 -0.84 -13.28
N LYS A 346 -9.82 0.45 -13.03
CA LYS A 346 -8.91 1.29 -13.82
C LYS A 346 -7.42 1.04 -13.50
N THR A 347 -7.08 0.76 -12.24
CA THR A 347 -5.68 0.68 -11.76
C THR A 347 -5.21 -0.75 -11.62
N TYR A 348 -6.00 -1.61 -10.96
CA TYR A 348 -5.68 -3.05 -10.86
C TYR A 348 -6.07 -3.82 -12.13
N GLY A 349 -6.96 -3.29 -12.98
CA GLY A 349 -7.56 -4.11 -14.05
C GLY A 349 -8.47 -5.21 -13.49
N ILE A 350 -9.07 -4.99 -12.30
CA ILE A 350 -9.98 -5.96 -11.66
C ILE A 350 -11.41 -5.45 -11.78
N SER A 351 -12.26 -6.21 -12.45
CA SER A 351 -13.68 -5.88 -12.54
C SER A 351 -14.40 -6.13 -11.20
N GLN A 352 -15.57 -5.51 -11.02
CA GLN A 352 -16.41 -5.78 -9.84
C GLN A 352 -16.83 -7.26 -9.77
N ALA A 353 -17.08 -7.89 -10.90
CA ALA A 353 -17.41 -9.32 -10.98
C ALA A 353 -16.26 -10.18 -10.46
N GLN A 354 -15.01 -9.87 -10.87
CA GLN A 354 -13.80 -10.56 -10.41
C GLN A 354 -13.56 -10.37 -8.91
N LEU A 355 -13.71 -9.14 -8.42
CA LEU A 355 -13.56 -8.86 -6.99
C LEU A 355 -14.64 -9.57 -6.16
N THR A 356 -15.89 -9.57 -6.63
CA THR A 356 -16.98 -10.30 -5.99
C THR A 356 -16.72 -11.80 -6.01
N CYS A 357 -16.27 -12.35 -7.14
CA CYS A 357 -15.91 -13.75 -7.27
C CYS A 357 -14.80 -14.13 -6.27
N ALA A 358 -13.74 -13.33 -6.16
CA ALA A 358 -12.67 -13.54 -5.18
C ALA A 358 -13.17 -13.49 -3.73
N LEU A 359 -14.14 -12.60 -3.42
CA LEU A 359 -14.72 -12.49 -2.08
C LEU A 359 -15.56 -13.72 -1.67
N PHE A 360 -16.17 -14.40 -2.63
CA PHE A 360 -16.89 -15.67 -2.40
C PHE A 360 -15.96 -16.89 -2.38
N SER A 361 -14.78 -16.81 -3.00
CA SER A 361 -13.85 -17.94 -3.17
C SER A 361 -14.54 -19.23 -3.69
N PRO A 362 -15.39 -19.15 -4.75
CA PRO A 362 -16.34 -20.22 -5.10
C PRO A 362 -15.67 -21.51 -5.59
N PHE A 363 -14.45 -21.41 -6.15
CA PHE A 363 -13.79 -22.53 -6.81
C PHE A 363 -12.96 -23.40 -5.86
N ALA A 364 -12.64 -22.90 -4.66
CA ALA A 364 -11.85 -23.64 -3.68
C ALA A 364 -12.60 -24.89 -3.18
N HIS A 365 -11.87 -25.82 -2.57
CA HIS A 365 -12.43 -27.02 -1.94
C HIS A 365 -13.36 -27.82 -2.87
N ARG A 366 -12.91 -28.08 -4.11
CA ARG A 366 -13.70 -28.75 -5.16
C ARG A 366 -15.01 -28.04 -5.51
N GLY A 367 -15.05 -26.71 -5.40
CA GLY A 367 -16.18 -25.90 -5.80
C GLY A 367 -17.33 -25.90 -4.79
N ARG A 368 -17.03 -26.10 -3.50
CA ARG A 368 -18.04 -26.21 -2.43
C ARG A 368 -19.02 -25.02 -2.41
N ASP A 369 -18.50 -23.82 -2.64
CA ASP A 369 -19.28 -22.57 -2.57
C ASP A 369 -19.71 -22.07 -3.97
N LEU A 370 -19.45 -22.85 -5.03
CA LEU A 370 -19.75 -22.47 -6.42
C LEU A 370 -21.25 -22.34 -6.67
N GLU A 371 -22.05 -23.31 -6.23
CA GLU A 371 -23.50 -23.29 -6.40
C GLU A 371 -24.12 -22.07 -5.71
N ARG A 372 -23.73 -21.82 -4.45
CA ARG A 372 -24.19 -20.64 -3.69
C ARG A 372 -23.81 -19.33 -4.39
N TYR A 373 -22.59 -19.24 -4.90
CA TYR A 373 -22.14 -18.06 -5.65
C TYR A 373 -23.02 -17.80 -6.88
N LEU A 374 -23.31 -18.84 -7.66
CA LEU A 374 -24.17 -18.73 -8.84
C LEU A 374 -25.59 -18.32 -8.46
N GLN A 375 -26.19 -18.93 -7.43
CA GLN A 375 -27.53 -18.55 -6.94
C GLN A 375 -27.60 -17.08 -6.54
N CYS A 376 -26.58 -16.57 -5.84
CA CYS A 376 -26.60 -15.20 -5.32
C CYS A 376 -26.23 -14.13 -6.37
N ARG A 377 -25.43 -14.46 -7.39
CA ARG A 377 -24.81 -13.46 -8.28
C ARG A 377 -25.06 -13.67 -9.76
N GLN A 378 -25.20 -14.93 -10.20
CA GLN A 378 -25.30 -15.28 -11.62
C GLN A 378 -26.25 -16.48 -11.81
N PRO A 379 -27.56 -16.30 -11.54
CA PRO A 379 -28.53 -17.40 -11.55
C PRO A 379 -28.65 -18.06 -12.94
N ASP A 380 -28.48 -17.29 -14.01
CA ASP A 380 -28.54 -17.80 -15.39
C ASP A 380 -27.49 -18.88 -15.68
N MET A 381 -26.35 -18.83 -15.00
CA MET A 381 -25.25 -19.77 -15.19
C MET A 381 -25.41 -21.04 -14.33
N LEU A 382 -26.44 -21.14 -13.48
CA LEU A 382 -26.72 -22.35 -12.69
C LEU A 382 -26.94 -23.58 -13.57
N VAL A 383 -27.55 -23.41 -14.74
CA VAL A 383 -27.78 -24.49 -15.71
C VAL A 383 -26.45 -25.11 -16.18
N ALA A 384 -25.37 -24.30 -16.21
CA ALA A 384 -24.05 -24.75 -16.62
C ALA A 384 -23.21 -25.32 -15.47
N LEU A 385 -23.72 -25.43 -14.24
CA LEU A 385 -22.98 -25.91 -13.07
C LEU A 385 -22.24 -27.24 -13.32
N PRO A 386 -22.83 -28.28 -13.96
CA PRO A 386 -22.10 -29.51 -14.27
C PRO A 386 -20.93 -29.28 -15.24
N TYR A 387 -21.10 -28.37 -16.22
CA TYR A 387 -20.05 -28.02 -17.18
C TYR A 387 -18.93 -27.20 -16.53
N LEU A 388 -19.25 -26.33 -15.56
CA LEU A 388 -18.27 -25.60 -14.77
C LEU A 388 -17.37 -26.56 -13.97
N HIS A 389 -17.98 -27.53 -13.28
CA HIS A 389 -17.22 -28.58 -12.59
C HIS A 389 -16.35 -29.40 -13.55
N ARG A 390 -16.87 -29.75 -14.74
CA ARG A 390 -16.07 -30.45 -15.77
C ARG A 390 -14.88 -29.61 -16.23
N ALA A 391 -15.07 -28.31 -16.50
CA ALA A 391 -14.01 -27.41 -16.92
C ALA A 391 -12.88 -27.30 -15.88
N LEU A 392 -13.26 -27.17 -14.60
CA LEU A 392 -12.36 -27.10 -13.44
C LEU A 392 -11.67 -28.44 -13.14
N GLN A 393 -12.24 -29.56 -13.56
CA GLN A 393 -11.64 -30.90 -13.50
C GLN A 393 -10.74 -31.23 -14.71
N GLY A 394 -10.63 -30.32 -15.69
CA GLY A 394 -9.88 -30.58 -16.93
C GLY A 394 -10.61 -31.46 -17.96
N LYS A 395 -11.89 -31.75 -17.76
CA LYS A 395 -12.72 -32.54 -18.68
C LYS A 395 -13.19 -31.68 -19.87
N PRO A 396 -13.54 -32.31 -21.02
CA PRO A 396 -14.09 -31.60 -22.16
C PRO A 396 -15.38 -30.86 -21.76
N CYS A 397 -15.44 -29.58 -22.13
CA CYS A 397 -16.53 -28.65 -21.86
C CYS A 397 -16.61 -27.61 -22.99
N PRO A 398 -17.78 -26.99 -23.22
CA PRO A 398 -17.94 -25.94 -24.22
C PRO A 398 -17.02 -24.74 -23.95
N GLU A 399 -16.49 -24.12 -25.01
CA GLU A 399 -15.60 -22.97 -24.89
C GLU A 399 -16.22 -21.77 -24.14
N PRO A 400 -17.50 -21.41 -24.35
CA PRO A 400 -18.13 -20.30 -23.62
C PRO A 400 -18.09 -20.46 -22.10
N VAL A 401 -18.09 -21.70 -21.59
CA VAL A 401 -18.01 -22.00 -20.15
C VAL A 401 -16.60 -21.70 -19.62
N LYS A 402 -15.56 -21.98 -20.41
CA LYS A 402 -14.17 -21.67 -20.04
C LYS A 402 -13.93 -20.17 -20.08
N ASP A 403 -14.41 -19.48 -21.12
CA ASP A 403 -14.31 -18.03 -21.25
C ASP A 403 -15.03 -17.32 -20.09
N TRP A 404 -16.23 -17.78 -19.75
CA TRP A 404 -16.97 -17.25 -18.61
C TRP A 404 -16.18 -17.40 -17.30
N LEU A 405 -15.57 -18.55 -17.06
CA LEU A 405 -14.78 -18.79 -15.86
C LEU A 405 -13.55 -17.85 -15.77
N VAL A 406 -12.82 -17.68 -16.89
CA VAL A 406 -11.65 -16.79 -16.96
C VAL A 406 -12.07 -15.33 -16.76
N ASN A 407 -13.14 -14.89 -17.43
CA ASN A 407 -13.61 -13.52 -17.33
C ASN A 407 -14.16 -13.18 -15.93
N THR A 408 -14.86 -14.12 -15.31
CA THR A 408 -15.49 -13.95 -13.99
C THR A 408 -14.49 -14.03 -12.85
N SER A 409 -13.49 -14.91 -12.92
CA SER A 409 -12.46 -15.03 -11.87
C SER A 409 -11.31 -14.04 -12.04
N GLY A 410 -11.00 -13.67 -13.30
CA GLY A 410 -9.80 -12.91 -13.64
C GLY A 410 -8.51 -13.74 -13.60
N LEU A 411 -8.61 -15.06 -13.41
CA LEU A 411 -7.51 -16.02 -13.37
C LEU A 411 -7.49 -16.90 -14.63
N THR A 412 -6.35 -17.49 -14.94
CA THR A 412 -6.24 -18.42 -16.07
C THR A 412 -6.93 -19.74 -15.75
N LEU A 413 -7.31 -20.49 -16.80
CA LEU A 413 -7.93 -21.80 -16.61
C LEU A 413 -7.05 -22.79 -15.84
N ALA A 414 -5.73 -22.72 -16.05
CA ALA A 414 -4.75 -23.53 -15.31
C ALA A 414 -4.75 -23.19 -13.81
N GLN A 415 -4.74 -21.89 -13.47
CA GLN A 415 -4.78 -21.43 -12.08
C GLN A 415 -6.08 -21.88 -11.40
N MET A 416 -7.24 -21.71 -12.02
CA MET A 416 -8.50 -22.14 -11.40
C MET A 416 -8.58 -23.66 -11.18
N ARG A 417 -8.03 -24.47 -12.11
CA ARG A 417 -7.95 -25.93 -11.93
C ARG A 417 -7.09 -26.29 -10.72
N ALA A 418 -5.93 -25.64 -10.58
CA ALA A 418 -5.07 -25.84 -9.41
C ALA A 418 -5.76 -25.41 -8.10
N ILE A 419 -6.54 -24.32 -8.11
CA ILE A 419 -7.36 -23.88 -6.97
C ILE A 419 -8.43 -24.92 -6.62
N TYR A 420 -9.13 -25.42 -7.64
CA TYR A 420 -10.19 -26.42 -7.49
C TYR A 420 -9.69 -27.73 -6.89
N GLU A 421 -8.51 -28.18 -7.33
CA GLU A 421 -7.84 -29.38 -6.83
C GLU A 421 -7.12 -29.16 -5.48
N GLY A 422 -6.92 -27.90 -5.07
CA GLY A 422 -6.14 -27.53 -3.89
C GLY A 422 -4.62 -27.72 -4.06
N ARG A 423 -4.13 -27.72 -5.31
CA ARG A 423 -2.71 -27.85 -5.67
C ARG A 423 -1.99 -26.52 -5.50
N ILE A 424 -1.62 -26.21 -4.26
CA ILE A 424 -0.79 -25.04 -3.92
C ILE A 424 0.58 -25.56 -3.48
N PRO A 425 1.70 -25.08 -4.07
CA PRO A 425 3.03 -25.42 -3.58
C PRO A 425 3.12 -25.18 -2.06
N PRO A 426 3.68 -26.13 -1.28
CA PRO A 426 3.64 -26.05 0.18
C PRO A 426 4.35 -24.81 0.72
N SER A 427 5.44 -24.38 0.07
CA SER A 427 6.18 -23.15 0.41
C SER A 427 5.31 -21.89 0.20
N ALA A 428 4.71 -21.76 -0.98
CA ALA A 428 3.78 -20.67 -1.28
C ALA A 428 2.60 -20.66 -0.29
N ARG A 429 2.01 -21.82 -0.01
CA ARG A 429 0.91 -21.96 0.96
C ARG A 429 1.30 -21.48 2.36
N GLN A 430 2.50 -21.83 2.83
CA GLN A 430 2.99 -21.41 4.14
C GLN A 430 3.14 -19.89 4.24
N ILE A 431 3.72 -19.27 3.20
CA ILE A 431 3.89 -17.82 3.10
C ILE A 431 2.52 -17.14 3.07
N LEU A 432 1.63 -17.52 2.15
CA LEU A 432 0.32 -16.88 2.00
C LEU A 432 -0.55 -17.04 3.25
N THR A 433 -0.55 -18.22 3.88
CA THR A 433 -1.25 -18.46 5.15
C THR A 433 -0.70 -17.59 6.28
N SER A 434 0.61 -17.28 6.25
CA SER A 434 1.21 -16.38 7.24
C SER A 434 0.75 -14.93 7.05
N LEU A 435 0.59 -14.49 5.80
CA LEU A 435 0.10 -13.16 5.45
C LEU A 435 -1.36 -12.98 5.86
N ALA A 436 -2.19 -14.00 5.67
CA ALA A 436 -3.62 -14.01 6.06
C ALA A 436 -3.88 -13.84 7.57
N ARG A 437 -2.86 -14.00 8.41
CA ARG A 437 -3.00 -13.86 9.87
C ARG A 437 -2.80 -12.43 10.36
N ARG A 438 -2.50 -11.47 9.48
CA ARG A 438 -2.08 -10.13 9.85
C ARG A 438 -2.81 -9.06 9.06
N ASP A 439 -3.32 -8.05 9.78
CA ASP A 439 -3.88 -6.85 9.17
C ASP A 439 -2.79 -5.92 8.61
N VAL A 440 -3.20 -4.79 8.03
CA VAL A 440 -2.29 -3.75 7.53
C VAL A 440 -1.41 -3.13 8.63
N GLN A 441 -1.82 -3.22 9.90
CA GLN A 441 -1.03 -2.78 11.06
C GLN A 441 -0.11 -3.86 11.62
N LEU A 442 -0.01 -5.01 10.93
CA LEU A 442 0.71 -6.20 11.31
C LEU A 442 0.27 -6.78 12.68
N ARG A 443 -0.98 -6.52 13.08
CA ARG A 443 -1.64 -7.10 14.26
C ARG A 443 -2.24 -8.46 13.89
N LEU A 444 -2.37 -9.34 14.88
CA LEU A 444 -2.96 -10.67 14.67
C LEU A 444 -4.44 -10.47 14.34
N LEU A 445 -4.88 -11.00 13.20
CA LEU A 445 -6.31 -11.16 12.94
C LEU A 445 -6.85 -12.27 13.83
N ARG A 446 -7.99 -12.03 14.49
CA ARG A 446 -8.70 -13.09 15.19
C ARG A 446 -9.03 -14.18 14.17
N ARG A 447 -8.72 -15.43 14.50
CA ARG A 447 -9.27 -16.57 13.76
C ARG A 447 -10.78 -16.49 13.96
N GLN A 448 -11.54 -16.30 12.88
CA GLN A 448 -12.93 -16.71 12.96
C GLN A 448 -12.91 -18.22 13.15
N PRO A 449 -13.70 -18.77 14.08
CA PRO A 449 -13.96 -20.20 14.03
C PRO A 449 -14.44 -20.50 12.62
N HIS A 450 -13.81 -21.47 11.96
CA HIS A 450 -14.41 -22.08 10.77
C HIS A 450 -15.87 -22.34 11.13
N SER A 451 -16.81 -21.93 10.27
CA SER A 451 -18.21 -22.32 10.41
C SER A 451 -18.26 -23.82 10.62
N THR A 452 -18.41 -24.23 11.87
CA THR A 452 -18.74 -25.60 12.23
C THR A 452 -20.03 -25.89 11.48
N PRO A 453 -20.13 -27.01 10.75
CA PRO A 453 -21.37 -27.37 10.10
C PRO A 453 -22.46 -27.40 11.18
N ALA A 454 -23.58 -26.72 10.93
CA ALA A 454 -24.78 -26.93 11.71
C ALA A 454 -25.03 -28.45 11.74
N PRO A 455 -25.23 -29.07 12.92
CA PRO A 455 -25.53 -30.50 12.97
C PRO A 455 -26.77 -30.74 12.10
N CYS A 456 -26.66 -31.66 11.14
CA CYS A 456 -27.79 -32.16 10.38
C CYS A 456 -28.90 -32.51 11.38
N LYS A 457 -30.02 -31.80 11.30
CA LYS A 457 -31.25 -32.27 11.93
C LYS A 457 -31.56 -33.61 11.29
N ALA A 458 -31.39 -34.69 12.05
CA ALA A 458 -32.04 -35.95 11.73
C ALA A 458 -33.54 -35.74 11.96
N SER A 459 -34.30 -35.67 10.88
CA SER A 459 -35.75 -35.87 10.90
C SER A 459 -36.02 -37.39 11.02
N PRO A 460 -37.12 -37.77 11.67
CA PRO A 460 -38.36 -37.99 10.91
C PRO A 460 -39.27 -36.77 10.87
#